data_AF-A0A4S4FQY5-F1
#
_entry.id   AF-A0A4S4FQY5-F1
#
_cell.length_a   1.000
_cell.length_b   1.000
_cell.length_c   1.000
_cell.angle_alpha   90.00
_cell.angle_beta   90.00
_cell.angle_gamma   90.00
#
_symmetry.space_group_name_H-M   'P 1'
#
loop_
_entity.id
_entity.type
_entity.pdbx_description
1 polymer ?
#
loop_
_entity_poly.entity_id
_entity_poly.type
_entity_poly.pdbx_seq_one_letter_code
_entity_poly.pdbx_strand_id
1 'polypeptide(L)'
;MTQCELSPGVIGIIEHLARWARGYDNHLKWNEQAKFKADLMNVRERWQGVDVDAFRSRCLSEGMRTVDVDELVGWLQKAQAGRRLVPPPSYRGFRFTTPVDDPGPLRTSEDWSAT
;
A
#
# COMPACT_ATOMS: atom_id res chain seq x y z
N MET A 1 -1.40 8.39 -27.62
CA MET A 1 -2.22 8.11 -26.42
C MET A 1 -1.22 7.94 -25.29
N THR A 2 -1.03 8.97 -24.47
CA THR A 2 -0.03 8.97 -23.41
C THR A 2 -0.46 7.97 -22.35
N GLN A 3 0.32 6.90 -22.21
CA GLN A 3 0.16 5.94 -21.14
C GLN A 3 0.32 6.71 -19.82
N CYS A 4 -0.75 6.82 -19.05
CA CYS A 4 -0.77 7.37 -17.69
C CYS A 4 -0.06 6.36 -16.77
N GLU A 5 1.24 6.26 -16.95
CA GLU A 5 2.06 5.22 -16.34
C GLU A 5 2.38 5.59 -14.91
N LEU A 6 1.99 4.71 -13.97
CA LEU A 6 2.33 4.86 -12.56
C LEU A 6 3.85 4.90 -12.42
N SER A 7 4.35 5.78 -11.55
CA SER A 7 5.79 5.83 -11.29
C SER A 7 6.30 4.48 -10.73
N PRO A 8 7.55 4.08 -11.01
CA PRO A 8 8.11 2.81 -10.52
C PRO A 8 8.01 2.65 -9.00
N GLY A 9 8.11 3.76 -8.25
CA GLY A 9 7.94 3.74 -6.80
C GLY A 9 6.51 3.44 -6.36
N VAL A 10 5.51 3.94 -7.07
CA VAL A 10 4.10 3.60 -6.81
C VAL A 10 3.83 2.14 -7.17
N ILE A 11 4.37 1.67 -8.29
CA ILE A 11 4.25 0.26 -8.71
C ILE A 11 4.83 -0.67 -7.63
N GLY A 12 6.04 -0.40 -7.15
CA GLY A 12 6.66 -1.24 -6.11
C GLY A 12 5.87 -1.27 -4.79
N ILE A 13 5.18 -0.18 -4.44
CA ILE A 13 4.28 -0.15 -3.28
C ILE A 13 3.04 -1.01 -3.53
N ILE A 14 2.45 -0.94 -4.72
CA ILE A 14 1.30 -1.78 -5.09
C ILE A 14 1.68 -3.27 -5.03
N GLU A 15 2.83 -3.63 -5.59
CA GLU A 15 3.35 -5.01 -5.56
C GLU A 15 3.59 -5.49 -4.11
N HIS A 16 4.12 -4.63 -3.24
CA HIS A 16 4.27 -4.94 -1.82
C HIS A 16 2.93 -5.21 -1.13
N LEU A 17 1.95 -4.31 -1.33
CA LEU A 17 0.61 -4.46 -0.76
C LEU A 17 -0.08 -5.74 -1.27
N ALA A 18 0.02 -6.01 -2.58
CA ALA A 18 -0.54 -7.21 -3.19
C ALA A 18 0.07 -8.50 -2.63
N ARG A 19 1.39 -8.54 -2.44
CA ARG A 19 2.07 -9.70 -1.84
C ARG A 19 1.51 -10.04 -0.46
N TRP A 20 1.29 -9.03 0.38
CA TRP A 20 0.73 -9.23 1.71
C TRP A 20 -0.76 -9.56 1.69
N ALA A 21 -1.53 -8.97 0.78
CA ALA A 21 -2.93 -9.33 0.60
C ALA A 21 -3.05 -10.83 0.26
N ARG A 22 -2.31 -11.31 -0.76
CA ARG A 22 -2.34 -12.71 -1.21
C ARG A 22 -2.00 -13.72 -0.13
N GLY A 23 -1.12 -13.39 0.82
CA GLY A 23 -0.66 -14.31 1.86
C GLY A 23 -1.64 -14.58 3.00
N TYR A 24 -2.73 -13.79 3.12
CA TYR A 24 -3.62 -13.82 4.29
C TYR A 24 -5.08 -13.89 3.89
N ASP A 25 -5.53 -15.05 3.39
CA ASP A 25 -6.91 -15.23 2.91
C ASP A 25 -7.34 -14.15 1.90
N ASN A 26 -6.36 -13.62 1.15
CA ASN A 26 -6.47 -12.48 0.24
C ASN A 26 -6.84 -11.12 0.89
N HIS A 27 -6.70 -10.95 2.21
CA HIS A 27 -7.09 -9.73 2.97
C HIS A 27 -5.86 -8.88 3.22
N LEU A 28 -5.95 -7.58 2.96
CA LEU A 28 -4.87 -6.68 3.31
C LEU A 28 -4.85 -6.48 4.83
N LYS A 29 -3.76 -6.91 5.47
CA LYS A 29 -3.59 -6.76 6.91
C LYS A 29 -3.69 -5.30 7.35
N TRP A 30 -4.25 -5.09 8.54
CA TRP A 30 -4.41 -3.76 9.14
C TRP A 30 -3.08 -2.98 9.27
N ASN A 31 -1.96 -3.67 9.44
CA ASN A 31 -0.62 -3.05 9.54
C ASN A 31 -0.16 -2.47 8.19
N GLU A 32 -0.43 -3.15 7.07
CA GLU A 32 -0.12 -2.67 5.73
C GLU A 32 -1.02 -1.50 5.33
N GLN A 33 -2.30 -1.55 5.72
CA GLN A 33 -3.20 -0.41 5.61
C GLN A 33 -2.68 0.82 6.39
N ALA A 34 -2.19 0.60 7.62
CA ALA A 34 -1.63 1.66 8.46
C ALA A 34 -0.36 2.28 7.85
N LYS A 35 0.54 1.45 7.32
CA LYS A 35 1.76 1.89 6.60
C LYS A 35 1.41 2.70 5.36
N PHE A 36 0.44 2.26 4.57
CA PHE A 36 -0.02 2.99 3.39
C PHE A 36 -0.61 4.36 3.75
N LYS A 37 -1.48 4.44 4.76
CA LYS A 37 -1.98 5.72 5.28
C LYS A 37 -0.85 6.63 5.74
N ALA A 38 0.18 6.10 6.38
CA ALA A 38 1.33 6.87 6.81
C ALA A 38 2.12 7.42 5.62
N ASP A 39 2.40 6.60 4.61
CA ASP A 39 3.12 7.02 3.40
C ASP A 39 2.35 8.11 2.63
N LEU A 40 1.02 7.96 2.48
CA LEU A 40 0.15 8.98 1.91
C LEU A 40 0.27 10.33 2.63
N MET A 41 0.48 10.33 3.95
CA MET A 41 0.62 11.56 4.74
C MET A 41 2.05 12.11 4.74
N ASN A 42 3.05 11.24 4.69
CA ASN A 42 4.46 11.58 4.84
C ASN A 42 5.17 11.89 3.52
N VAL A 43 4.67 11.37 2.40
CA VAL A 43 5.26 11.50 1.06
C VAL A 43 4.19 11.94 0.07
N ARG A 44 3.42 12.98 0.43
CA ARG A 44 2.26 13.47 -0.36
C ARG A 44 2.58 13.73 -1.82
N GLU A 45 3.75 14.29 -2.09
CA GLU A 45 4.21 14.64 -3.45
C GLU A 45 4.24 13.43 -4.39
N ARG A 46 4.59 12.23 -3.88
CA ARG A 46 4.56 10.96 -4.64
C ARG A 46 3.15 10.63 -5.13
N TRP A 47 2.13 10.98 -4.34
CA TRP A 47 0.75 10.54 -4.54
C TRP A 47 -0.14 11.58 -5.22
N GLN A 48 0.24 12.87 -5.21
CA GLN A 48 -0.60 13.94 -5.76
C GLN A 48 -0.86 13.79 -7.26
N GLY A 49 0.13 13.35 -8.04
CA GLY A 49 0.01 13.17 -9.50
C GLY A 49 -0.40 11.76 -9.93
N VAL A 50 -0.73 10.88 -8.99
CA VAL A 50 -1.10 9.49 -9.32
C VAL A 50 -2.51 9.44 -9.89
N ASP A 51 -2.63 8.91 -11.10
CA ASP A 51 -3.94 8.59 -11.68
C ASP A 51 -4.62 7.46 -10.88
N VAL A 52 -5.82 7.75 -10.39
CA VAL A 52 -6.55 6.87 -9.47
C VAL A 52 -7.07 5.63 -10.19
N ASP A 53 -7.42 5.74 -11.47
CA ASP A 53 -7.91 4.60 -12.27
C ASP A 53 -6.76 3.65 -12.63
N ALA A 54 -5.61 4.19 -13.03
CA ALA A 54 -4.38 3.43 -13.25
C ALA A 54 -3.94 2.73 -11.95
N PHE A 55 -4.01 3.41 -10.80
CA PHE A 55 -3.74 2.80 -9.50
C PHE A 55 -4.70 1.64 -9.21
N ARG A 56 -6.02 1.85 -9.36
CA ARG A 56 -7.05 0.82 -9.17
C ARG A 56 -6.81 -0.38 -10.08
N SER A 57 -6.66 -0.13 -11.37
CA SER A 57 -6.43 -1.14 -12.40
C SER A 57 -5.19 -1.96 -12.14
N ARG A 58 -4.08 -1.31 -11.73
CA ARG A 58 -2.86 -2.03 -11.37
C ARG A 58 -3.06 -2.89 -10.11
N CYS A 59 -3.70 -2.37 -9.07
CA CYS A 59 -3.97 -3.15 -7.86
C CYS A 59 -4.80 -4.42 -8.15
N LEU A 60 -5.84 -4.31 -8.99
CA LEU A 60 -6.66 -5.44 -9.42
C LEU A 60 -5.87 -6.44 -10.28
N SER A 61 -5.00 -5.95 -11.17
CA SER A 61 -4.11 -6.81 -11.97
C SER A 61 -3.12 -7.59 -11.10
N GLU A 62 -2.76 -7.07 -9.93
CA GLU A 62 -1.99 -7.80 -8.92
C GLU A 62 -2.85 -8.75 -8.08
N GLY A 63 -4.12 -8.97 -8.41
CA GLY A 63 -4.99 -9.96 -7.77
C GLY A 63 -5.48 -9.56 -6.38
N MET A 64 -5.34 -8.29 -5.98
CA MET A 64 -5.99 -7.79 -4.77
C MET A 64 -7.51 -7.80 -4.93
N ARG A 65 -8.23 -8.04 -3.84
CA ARG A 65 -9.70 -8.00 -3.88
C ARG A 65 -10.20 -6.58 -4.03
N THR A 66 -11.32 -6.45 -4.74
CA THR A 66 -11.98 -5.17 -4.97
C THR A 66 -12.23 -4.39 -3.69
N VAL A 67 -12.61 -5.06 -2.59
CA VAL A 67 -12.83 -4.40 -1.29
C VAL A 67 -11.57 -3.72 -0.76
N ASP A 68 -10.42 -4.40 -0.77
CA ASP A 68 -9.15 -3.82 -0.32
C ASP A 68 -8.71 -2.69 -1.27
N VAL A 69 -8.92 -2.88 -2.58
CA VAL A 69 -8.60 -1.86 -3.59
C VAL A 69 -9.45 -0.60 -3.41
N ASP A 70 -10.75 -0.74 -3.15
CA ASP A 70 -11.66 0.39 -2.92
C ASP A 70 -11.25 1.19 -1.66
N GLU A 71 -10.79 0.51 -0.61
CA GLU A 71 -10.24 1.19 0.58
C GLU A 71 -8.96 1.97 0.25
N LEU A 72 -8.01 1.35 -0.45
CA LEU A 72 -6.75 2.00 -0.86
C LEU A 72 -7.02 3.23 -1.74
N VAL A 73 -7.89 3.09 -2.74
CA VAL A 73 -8.33 4.18 -3.62
C VAL A 73 -9.00 5.29 -2.82
N GLY A 74 -9.88 4.95 -1.88
CA GLY A 74 -10.56 5.93 -1.03
C GLY A 74 -9.58 6.73 -0.16
N TRP A 75 -8.49 6.11 0.32
CA TRP A 75 -7.45 6.83 1.06
C TRP A 75 -6.57 7.69 0.15
N LEU A 76 -6.21 7.20 -1.03
CA LEU A 76 -5.47 7.98 -2.04
C LEU A 76 -6.23 9.25 -2.41
N GLN A 77 -7.51 9.14 -2.77
CA GLN A 77 -8.35 10.30 -3.11
C GLN A 77 -8.48 11.29 -1.95
N LYS A 78 -8.63 10.79 -0.71
CA LYS A 78 -8.65 11.66 0.49
C LYS A 78 -7.32 12.40 0.64
N ALA A 79 -6.19 11.73 0.46
CA ALA A 79 -4.87 12.34 0.56
C ALA A 79 -4.65 13.40 -0.54
N GLN A 80 -5.05 13.11 -1.78
CA GLN A 80 -5.02 14.04 -2.92
C GLN A 80 -5.91 15.26 -2.71
N ALA A 81 -7.09 15.08 -2.09
CA ALA A 81 -7.99 16.17 -1.69
C ALA A 81 -7.48 16.98 -0.47
N GLY A 82 -6.22 16.77 -0.04
CA GLY A 82 -5.63 17.48 1.10
C GLY A 82 -6.13 17.02 2.47
N ARG A 83 -6.98 15.99 2.55
CA ARG A 83 -7.51 15.48 3.82
C ARG A 83 -6.41 14.74 4.59
N ARG A 84 -6.50 14.80 5.92
CA ARG A 84 -5.59 14.09 6.81
C ARG A 84 -6.12 12.70 7.12
N LEU A 85 -5.32 11.69 6.84
CA LEU A 85 -5.50 10.33 7.33
C LEU A 85 -4.80 10.22 8.70
N VAL A 86 -5.41 9.48 9.62
CA VAL A 86 -4.86 9.26 10.96
C VAL A 86 -4.31 7.83 11.01
N PRO A 87 -3.03 7.61 10.66
CA PRO A 87 -2.38 6.33 10.92
C PRO A 87 -2.22 6.13 12.45
N PRO A 88 -2.21 4.88 12.93
CA PRO A 88 -1.88 4.56 14.31
C PRO A 88 -0.51 5.16 14.70
N PRO A 89 -0.30 5.54 15.98
CA PRO A 89 0.92 6.21 16.43
C PRO A 89 2.20 5.46 16.04
N SER A 90 2.20 4.13 16.16
CA SER A 90 3.36 3.27 15.86
C SER A 90 3.80 3.30 14.39
N TYR A 91 2.92 3.71 13.47
CA TYR A 91 3.24 3.78 12.03
C TYR A 91 3.32 5.21 11.51
N ARG A 92 3.12 6.24 12.35
CA ARG A 92 3.00 7.64 11.92
C ARG A 92 4.21 8.14 11.13
N GLY A 93 5.41 7.66 11.43
CA GLY A 93 6.65 8.03 10.73
C GLY A 93 6.99 7.15 9.52
N PHE A 94 6.19 6.14 9.22
CA PHE A 94 6.51 5.15 8.19
C PHE A 94 6.49 5.76 6.78
N ARG A 95 7.45 5.34 5.95
CA ARG A 95 7.56 5.65 4.53
C ARG A 95 8.05 4.40 3.82
N PHE A 96 7.47 4.07 2.68
CA PHE A 96 8.02 3.04 1.80
C PHE A 96 9.31 3.56 1.16
N THR A 97 10.40 2.83 1.36
CA THR A 97 11.64 3.00 0.60
C THR A 97 11.43 2.52 -0.84
N THR A 98 12.11 3.12 -1.80
CA THR A 98 12.06 2.68 -3.21
C THR A 98 13.48 2.34 -3.65
N PRO A 99 13.74 1.14 -4.23
CA PRO A 99 12.81 0.01 -4.33
C PRO A 99 12.49 -0.49 -2.91
N VAL A 100 11.27 -0.95 -2.66
CA VAL A 100 10.88 -1.49 -1.35
C VAL A 100 11.83 -2.63 -1.04
N ASP A 101 12.76 -2.39 -0.13
CA ASP A 101 13.73 -3.38 0.33
C ASP A 101 12.92 -4.59 0.79
N ASP A 102 13.18 -5.74 0.20
CA ASP A 102 12.53 -7.00 0.47
C ASP A 102 13.00 -7.48 1.85
N PRO A 103 12.23 -7.34 2.96
CA PRO A 103 12.53 -8.17 4.09
C PRO A 103 12.20 -9.58 3.60
N GLY A 104 13.21 -10.43 3.48
CA GLY A 104 13.09 -11.80 2.98
C GLY A 104 11.92 -12.60 3.59
N PRO A 105 11.68 -13.84 3.12
CA PRO A 105 10.42 -14.56 3.29
C PRO A 105 9.82 -14.38 4.67
N LEU A 106 8.55 -13.97 4.67
CA LEU A 106 7.72 -13.76 5.85
C LEU A 106 7.98 -14.88 6.86
N ARG A 107 8.74 -14.57 7.92
CA ARG A 107 8.66 -15.35 9.15
C ARG A 107 7.24 -15.19 9.65
N THR A 108 6.38 -16.11 9.27
CA THR A 108 5.07 -16.26 9.88
C THR A 108 5.29 -16.47 11.37
N SER A 109 4.45 -15.82 12.16
CA SER A 109 4.45 -15.92 13.61
C SER A 109 3.93 -17.30 14.06
N GLU A 110 4.62 -18.38 13.67
CA GLU A 110 4.38 -19.75 14.10
C GLU A 110 5.57 -20.34 14.89
N ASP A 111 6.67 -19.58 15.04
CA ASP A 111 7.90 -20.06 15.69
C ASP A 111 8.08 -19.59 17.14
N TRP A 112 7.00 -19.17 17.82
CA TRP A 112 7.01 -18.92 19.27
C TRP A 112 6.35 -20.08 20.02
N SER A 113 6.92 -21.27 19.91
CA SER A 113 6.66 -22.39 20.84
C SER A 113 7.83 -23.36 20.84
N ALA A 114 8.87 -23.02 21.60
CA ALA A 114 9.77 -23.99 22.19
C ALA A 114 10.27 -23.44 23.54
N THR A 115 9.57 -23.82 24.61
CA THR A 115 10.15 -24.00 25.95
C THR A 115 10.49 -25.48 26.08
#